data_AF-A0A6G2DDY1-F1
#
_entry.id   AF-A0A6G2DDY1-F1
#
_cell.length_a   1.000
_cell.length_b   1.000
_cell.length_c   1.000
_cell.angle_alpha   90.00
_cell.angle_beta   90.00
_cell.angle_gamma   90.00
#
_symmetry.space_group_name_H-M   'P 1'
#
loop_
_entity.id
_entity.type
_entity.pdbx_description
1 polymer ?
#
loop_
_entity_poly.entity_id
_entity_poly.type
_entity_poly.pdbx_seq_one_letter_code
_entity_poly.pdbx_strand_id
1 'polypeptide(L)'
;VDEAPEHWDDLWKPEYKNSIMLFDGAREVLGLGLNSLGYSLNSKDLQQLEETVDKLYKLTPNIKAIVADEMKGYMIQNNVAIGVTFSGEASQMLEKNENLRYVVPTEASNLWFDNMVIPKTVKNQDSAYAFINFMLKPENALQNAEYVGYSTPNLPAKELLPEETKEDKA
;
A
#
# COMPACT_ATOMS: atom_id res chain seq x y z
N VAL A 1 -1.40 14.88 -14.22
CA VAL A 1 -2.24 13.74 -14.63
C VAL A 1 -3.61 14.34 -14.91
N ASP A 2 -4.09 14.25 -16.14
CA ASP A 2 -5.31 14.96 -16.56
C ASP A 2 -6.57 14.22 -16.06
N GLU A 3 -6.53 12.89 -16.01
CA GLU A 3 -7.54 12.02 -15.40
C GLU A 3 -6.88 11.05 -14.41
N ALA A 4 -7.36 10.98 -13.17
CA ALA A 4 -6.80 10.07 -12.19
C ALA A 4 -6.95 8.61 -12.66
N PRO A 5 -5.92 7.75 -12.53
CA PRO A 5 -6.06 6.32 -12.80
C PRO A 5 -7.06 5.71 -11.80
N GLU A 6 -7.99 4.88 -12.29
CA GLU A 6 -9.01 4.21 -11.46
C GLU A 6 -8.83 2.69 -11.44
N HIS A 7 -8.18 2.15 -12.47
CA HIS A 7 -7.94 0.72 -12.65
C HIS A 7 -6.46 0.40 -12.81
N TRP A 8 -6.05 -0.83 -12.51
CA TRP A 8 -4.66 -1.25 -12.74
C TRP A 8 -4.22 -1.07 -14.20
N ASP A 9 -5.12 -1.33 -15.15
CA ASP A 9 -4.83 -1.21 -16.59
C ASP A 9 -4.54 0.24 -17.01
N ASP A 10 -4.98 1.25 -16.27
CA ASP A 10 -4.67 2.64 -16.58
C ASP A 10 -3.16 2.90 -16.52
N LEU A 11 -2.42 2.18 -15.67
CA LEU A 11 -0.97 2.33 -15.54
C LEU A 11 -0.22 2.04 -16.85
N TRP A 12 -0.83 1.31 -17.80
CA TRP A 12 -0.28 1.02 -19.12
C TRP A 12 -0.56 2.11 -20.17
N LYS A 13 -1.28 3.18 -19.84
CA LYS A 13 -1.54 4.28 -20.78
C LYS A 13 -0.21 4.94 -21.22
N PRO A 14 -0.01 5.23 -22.52
CA PRO A 14 1.26 5.73 -23.04
C PRO A 14 1.63 7.14 -22.54
N GLU A 15 0.64 7.90 -22.06
CA GLU A 15 0.83 9.22 -21.44
C GLU A 15 1.63 9.16 -20.13
N TYR A 16 1.71 7.99 -19.48
CA TYR A 16 2.45 7.79 -18.23
C TYR A 16 3.92 7.38 -18.44
N LYS A 17 4.46 7.59 -19.64
CA LYS A 17 5.87 7.33 -19.94
C LYS A 17 6.78 7.95 -18.88
N ASN A 18 7.68 7.15 -18.30
CA ASN A 18 8.64 7.56 -17.27
C ASN A 18 8.02 8.34 -16.08
N SER A 19 6.79 8.01 -15.69
CA SER A 19 6.00 8.78 -14.73
C SER A 19 5.47 7.96 -13.53
N ILE A 20 5.78 6.66 -13.48
CA ILE A 20 5.31 5.73 -12.43
C ILE A 20 6.49 5.26 -11.57
N MET A 21 6.32 5.27 -10.25
CA MET A 21 7.14 4.50 -9.31
C MET A 21 6.38 3.29 -8.78
N LEU A 22 7.02 2.12 -8.79
CA LEU A 22 6.47 0.90 -8.21
C LEU A 22 7.09 0.60 -6.86
N PHE A 23 6.31 0.02 -5.95
CA PHE A 23 6.81 -0.55 -4.71
C PHE A 23 7.77 -1.70 -4.98
N ASP A 24 8.92 -1.73 -4.30
CA ASP A 24 9.92 -2.81 -4.39
C ASP A 24 9.49 -4.05 -3.60
N GLY A 25 8.48 -4.73 -4.13
CA GLY A 25 7.90 -5.92 -3.52
C GLY A 25 7.43 -6.92 -4.57
N ALA A 26 7.92 -8.16 -4.46
CA ALA A 26 7.63 -9.20 -5.45
C ALA A 26 6.14 -9.57 -5.49
N ARG A 27 5.48 -9.62 -4.33
CA ARG A 27 4.06 -9.98 -4.25
C ARG A 27 3.16 -8.87 -4.75
N GLU A 28 3.58 -7.64 -4.54
CA GLU A 28 2.87 -6.41 -4.87
C GLU A 28 2.89 -6.20 -6.39
N VAL A 29 4.07 -6.24 -7.01
CA VAL A 29 4.22 -6.02 -8.46
C VAL A 29 3.67 -7.19 -9.28
N LEU A 30 3.86 -8.44 -8.85
CA LEU A 30 3.18 -9.56 -9.52
C LEU A 30 1.66 -9.52 -9.26
N GLY A 31 1.25 -9.12 -8.06
CA GLY A 31 -0.16 -9.05 -7.67
C GLY A 31 -0.97 -8.07 -8.50
N LEU A 32 -0.47 -6.84 -8.69
CA LEU A 32 -1.14 -5.85 -9.56
C LEU A 32 -1.19 -6.33 -11.01
N GLY A 33 -0.13 -7.00 -11.49
CA GLY A 33 -0.08 -7.56 -12.84
C GLY A 33 -1.14 -8.65 -13.04
N LEU A 34 -1.26 -9.58 -12.08
CA LEU A 34 -2.30 -10.60 -12.04
C LEU A 34 -3.69 -9.96 -12.02
N ASN A 35 -3.92 -9.01 -11.11
CA ASN A 35 -5.22 -8.33 -10.98
C ASN A 35 -5.62 -7.59 -12.26
N SER A 36 -4.67 -6.94 -12.94
CA SER A 36 -4.93 -6.30 -14.23
C SER A 36 -5.35 -7.27 -15.34
N LEU A 37 -5.05 -8.57 -15.21
CA LEU A 37 -5.48 -9.64 -16.12
C LEU A 37 -6.78 -10.33 -15.66
N GLY A 38 -7.37 -9.89 -14.55
CA GLY A 38 -8.52 -10.55 -13.91
C GLY A 38 -8.13 -11.82 -13.13
N TYR A 39 -6.84 -12.05 -12.90
CA TYR A 39 -6.34 -13.18 -12.12
C TYR A 39 -6.23 -12.82 -10.62
N SER A 40 -6.26 -13.86 -9.79
CA SER A 40 -6.01 -13.71 -8.35
C SER A 40 -4.55 -13.35 -8.10
N LEU A 41 -4.30 -12.35 -7.25
CA LEU A 41 -2.95 -12.01 -6.75
C LEU A 41 -2.27 -13.13 -5.93
N ASN A 42 -3.00 -14.22 -5.66
CA ASN A 42 -2.52 -15.44 -5.03
C ASN A 42 -2.40 -16.62 -6.01
N SER A 43 -2.37 -16.36 -7.32
CA SER A 43 -2.24 -17.42 -8.32
C SER A 43 -0.98 -18.25 -8.10
N LYS A 44 -1.12 -19.56 -8.36
CA LYS A 44 -0.04 -20.54 -8.39
C LYS A 44 0.05 -21.22 -9.77
N ASP A 45 -0.75 -20.74 -10.71
CA ASP A 45 -0.77 -21.25 -12.08
C ASP A 45 0.42 -20.63 -12.83
N LEU A 46 1.34 -21.47 -13.31
CA LEU A 46 2.55 -21.01 -13.98
C LEU A 46 2.25 -20.24 -15.27
N GLN A 47 1.20 -20.62 -16.00
CA GLN A 47 0.82 -19.93 -17.22
C GLN A 47 0.32 -18.51 -16.91
N GLN A 48 -0.52 -18.35 -15.88
CA GLN A 48 -0.98 -17.02 -15.44
C GLN A 48 0.19 -16.13 -15.00
N LEU A 49 1.20 -16.73 -14.36
CA LEU A 49 2.41 -16.02 -13.92
C LEU A 49 3.28 -15.59 -15.11
N GLU A 50 3.46 -16.45 -16.12
CA GLU A 50 4.17 -16.10 -17.36
C GLU A 50 3.47 -14.97 -18.12
N GLU A 51 2.14 -15.06 -18.30
CA GLU A 51 1.33 -14.00 -18.92
C GLU A 51 1.41 -12.67 -18.15
N THR A 52 1.48 -12.75 -16.82
CA THR A 52 1.64 -11.57 -15.96
C THR A 52 3.00 -10.90 -16.18
N VAL A 53 4.07 -11.69 -16.24
CA VAL A 53 5.43 -11.17 -16.50
C VAL A 53 5.49 -10.50 -17.88
N ASP A 54 4.91 -11.11 -18.91
CA ASP A 54 4.82 -10.54 -20.25
C ASP A 54 4.05 -9.22 -20.27
N LYS A 55 2.98 -9.09 -19.48
CA LYS A 55 2.25 -7.84 -19.33
C LYS A 55 3.07 -6.78 -18.59
N LEU A 56 3.78 -7.15 -17.53
CA LEU A 56 4.65 -6.24 -16.77
C LEU A 56 5.82 -5.72 -17.63
N TYR A 57 6.36 -6.52 -18.55
CA TYR A 57 7.37 -6.03 -19.50
C TYR A 57 6.83 -4.87 -20.36
N LYS A 58 5.55 -4.88 -20.72
CA LYS A 58 4.91 -3.79 -21.46
C LYS A 58 4.71 -2.52 -20.63
N LEU A 59 4.75 -2.62 -19.29
CA LEU A 59 4.66 -1.48 -18.38
C LEU A 59 5.98 -0.71 -18.28
N THR A 60 7.12 -1.37 -18.56
CA THR A 60 8.46 -0.81 -18.34
C THR A 60 8.71 0.60 -18.92
N PRO A 61 8.16 1.01 -20.08
CA PRO A 61 8.33 2.38 -20.57
C PRO A 61 7.73 3.46 -19.66
N ASN A 62 6.76 3.09 -18.83
CA ASN A 62 6.09 3.99 -17.89
C ASN A 62 6.80 4.05 -16.53
N ILE A 63 7.66 3.08 -16.22
CA ILE A 63 8.33 2.98 -14.94
C ILE A 63 9.57 3.88 -14.90
N LYS A 64 9.55 4.83 -13.96
CA LYS A 64 10.67 5.72 -13.64
C LYS A 64 11.65 5.08 -12.66
N ALA A 65 11.15 4.38 -11.64
CA ALA A 65 11.95 3.66 -10.66
C ALA A 65 11.12 2.59 -9.93
N ILE A 66 11.81 1.65 -9.28
CA ILE A 66 11.26 0.68 -8.33
C ILE A 66 11.94 0.97 -6.99
N VAL A 67 11.16 1.32 -5.97
CA VAL A 67 11.63 1.82 -4.67
C VAL A 67 10.64 1.43 -3.56
N ALA A 68 11.03 1.52 -2.30
CA ALA A 68 10.13 1.30 -1.16
C ALA A 68 9.80 2.64 -0.48
N ASP A 69 10.32 2.87 0.72
CA ASP A 69 10.01 4.03 1.58
C ASP A 69 10.39 5.37 0.94
N GLU A 70 11.38 5.39 0.04
CA GLU A 70 11.86 6.62 -0.60
C GLU A 70 10.82 7.26 -1.53
N MET A 71 9.81 6.48 -1.96
CA MET A 71 8.76 6.96 -2.87
C MET A 71 8.07 8.22 -2.33
N LYS A 72 7.88 8.30 -1.00
CA LYS A 72 7.27 9.45 -0.33
C LYS A 72 7.91 10.77 -0.72
N GLY A 73 9.24 10.84 -0.71
CA GLY A 73 9.98 12.05 -1.02
C GLY A 73 9.71 12.54 -2.45
N TYR A 74 9.66 11.62 -3.41
CA TYR A 74 9.41 11.96 -4.82
C TYR A 74 7.98 12.45 -5.05
N MET A 75 6.98 11.80 -4.43
CA MET A 75 5.58 12.20 -4.54
C MET A 75 5.33 13.57 -3.90
N ILE A 76 5.83 13.79 -2.67
CA ILE A 76 5.66 15.05 -1.94
C ILE A 76 6.29 16.23 -2.70
N GLN A 77 7.46 16.00 -3.32
CA GLN A 77 8.20 17.03 -4.06
C GLN A 77 7.72 17.23 -5.51
N ASN A 78 6.64 16.55 -5.93
CA ASN A 78 6.12 16.58 -7.31
C ASN A 78 7.14 16.11 -8.37
N ASN A 79 8.08 15.23 -7.99
CA ASN A 79 9.11 14.70 -8.88
C ASN A 79 8.64 13.48 -9.71
N VAL A 80 7.49 12.90 -9.37
CA VAL A 80 6.86 11.80 -10.11
C VAL A 80 5.34 11.93 -10.00
N ALA A 81 4.62 11.44 -11.02
CA ALA A 81 3.18 11.64 -11.14
C ALA A 81 2.36 10.56 -10.41
N ILE A 82 2.83 9.31 -10.47
CA ILE A 82 2.09 8.14 -9.96
C ILE A 82 3.03 7.29 -9.11
N GLY A 83 2.54 6.85 -7.95
CA GLY A 83 3.20 5.88 -7.08
C GLY A 83 2.26 4.73 -6.74
N VAL A 84 2.69 3.49 -6.95
CA VAL A 84 1.97 2.31 -6.46
C VAL A 84 2.56 1.93 -5.10
N THR A 85 1.82 2.19 -4.02
CA THR A 85 2.24 1.90 -2.64
C THR A 85 1.04 1.65 -1.72
N PHE A 86 1.31 1.36 -0.45
CA PHE A 86 0.29 1.06 0.56
C PHE A 86 -0.44 2.31 1.06
N SER A 87 -1.65 2.11 1.60
CA SER A 87 -2.53 3.19 2.07
C SER A 87 -1.93 4.04 3.18
N GLY A 88 -1.21 3.46 4.14
CA GLY A 88 -0.57 4.26 5.20
C GLY A 88 0.60 5.12 4.70
N GLU A 89 1.36 4.63 3.71
CA GLU A 89 2.35 5.45 3.01
C GLU A 89 1.68 6.61 2.27
N ALA A 90 0.55 6.34 1.62
CA ALA A 90 -0.26 7.36 0.95
C ALA A 90 -0.80 8.40 1.92
N SER A 91 -1.38 7.99 3.05
CA SER A 91 -1.89 8.88 4.10
C SER A 91 -0.84 9.93 4.51
N GLN A 92 0.38 9.49 4.84
CA GLN A 92 1.49 10.40 5.19
C GLN A 92 1.93 11.33 4.05
N MET A 93 1.76 10.92 2.79
CA MET A 93 2.06 11.77 1.64
C MET A 93 0.98 12.83 1.42
N LEU A 94 -0.30 12.44 1.55
CA LEU A 94 -1.46 13.32 1.37
C LEU A 94 -1.47 14.44 2.43
N GLU A 95 -1.06 14.16 3.67
CA GLU A 95 -0.85 15.17 4.71
C GLU A 95 0.13 16.29 4.31
N LYS A 96 1.09 15.98 3.43
CA LYS A 96 2.20 16.87 3.06
C LYS A 96 2.05 17.50 1.68
N ASN A 97 1.09 17.04 0.88
CA ASN A 97 0.84 17.59 -0.46
C ASN A 97 -0.64 17.42 -0.84
N GLU A 98 -1.39 18.51 -0.78
CA GLU A 98 -2.82 18.59 -1.07
C GLU A 98 -3.21 18.23 -2.52
N ASN A 99 -2.24 18.10 -3.42
CA ASN A 99 -2.47 17.70 -4.82
C ASN A 99 -2.47 16.17 -5.00
N LEU A 100 -2.04 15.41 -3.99
CA LEU A 100 -2.01 13.96 -4.05
C LEU A 100 -3.38 13.37 -3.76
N ARG A 101 -3.69 12.25 -4.44
CA ARG A 101 -4.90 11.46 -4.23
C ARG A 101 -4.50 10.00 -4.13
N TYR A 102 -5.30 9.23 -3.40
CA TYR A 102 -5.14 7.78 -3.29
C TYR A 102 -6.41 7.10 -3.80
N VAL A 103 -6.22 5.97 -4.47
CA VAL A 103 -7.30 5.21 -5.11
C VAL A 103 -6.98 3.73 -5.00
N VAL A 104 -7.99 2.95 -4.64
CA VAL A 104 -7.92 1.50 -4.61
C VAL A 104 -8.72 0.98 -5.81
N PRO A 105 -8.07 0.33 -6.81
CA PRO A 105 -8.78 -0.23 -7.96
C PRO A 105 -9.88 -1.20 -7.52
N THR A 106 -11.09 -0.98 -8.05
CA THR A 106 -12.30 -1.67 -7.57
C THR A 106 -12.42 -3.11 -8.07
N GLU A 107 -11.71 -3.45 -9.15
CA GLU A 107 -11.72 -4.78 -9.75
C GLU A 107 -11.02 -5.83 -8.87
N ALA A 108 -9.92 -5.44 -8.21
CA ALA A 108 -9.18 -6.23 -7.23
C ALA A 108 -8.01 -5.40 -6.68
N SER A 109 -7.69 -5.60 -5.40
CA SER A 109 -6.46 -5.08 -4.81
C SER A 109 -6.04 -5.93 -3.61
N ASN A 110 -4.93 -5.58 -2.97
CA ASN A 110 -4.41 -6.29 -1.82
C ASN A 110 -5.01 -5.75 -0.50
N LEU A 111 -5.66 -6.64 0.24
CA LEU A 111 -5.90 -6.46 1.67
C LEU A 111 -4.83 -7.22 2.45
N TRP A 112 -4.10 -6.54 3.31
CA TRP A 112 -2.99 -7.10 4.09
C TRP A 112 -3.15 -6.77 5.58
N PHE A 113 -2.46 -7.56 6.40
CA PHE A 113 -2.46 -7.40 7.85
C PHE A 113 -1.06 -7.67 8.38
N ASP A 114 -0.48 -6.67 9.05
CA ASP A 114 0.70 -6.86 9.88
C ASP A 114 0.29 -7.29 11.28
N ASN A 115 0.89 -8.39 11.75
CA ASN A 115 0.54 -9.00 13.02
C ASN A 115 1.78 -9.14 13.90
N MET A 116 1.66 -8.78 15.17
CA MET A 116 2.68 -9.09 16.16
C MET A 116 2.74 -10.60 16.38
N VAL A 117 3.95 -11.17 16.34
CA VAL A 117 4.20 -12.60 16.61
C VAL A 117 5.28 -12.75 17.66
N ILE A 118 5.29 -13.90 18.35
CA ILE A 118 6.39 -14.31 19.24
C ILE A 118 7.23 -15.36 18.49
N PRO A 119 8.44 -15.02 18.02
CA PRO A 119 9.30 -15.98 17.35
C PRO A 119 9.70 -17.14 18.26
N LYS A 120 9.95 -18.34 17.71
CA LYS A 120 10.45 -19.50 18.48
C LYS A 120 11.80 -19.24 19.16
N THR A 121 12.55 -18.22 18.72
CA THR A 121 13.83 -17.80 19.28
C THR A 121 13.72 -16.91 20.52
N VAL A 122 12.50 -16.59 20.97
CA VAL A 122 12.24 -15.69 22.10
C VAL A 122 13.02 -16.08 23.35
N LYS A 123 13.63 -15.08 24.00
CA LYS A 123 14.34 -15.23 25.27
C LYS A 123 13.57 -14.63 26.45
N ASN A 124 12.65 -13.71 26.17
CA ASN A 124 11.86 -12.98 27.16
C ASN A 124 10.37 -13.09 26.81
N GLN A 125 9.78 -14.26 27.04
CA GLN A 125 8.39 -14.54 26.64
C GLN A 125 7.38 -13.66 27.38
N ASP A 126 7.56 -13.44 28.69
CA ASP A 126 6.67 -12.59 29.49
C ASP A 126 6.69 -11.13 29.02
N SER A 127 7.87 -10.61 28.66
CA SER A 127 8.01 -9.26 28.10
C SER A 127 7.34 -9.14 26.72
N ALA A 128 7.41 -10.18 25.89
CA ALA A 128 6.71 -10.17 24.61
C ALA A 128 5.19 -10.11 24.79
N TYR A 129 4.63 -10.88 25.73
CA TYR A 129 3.21 -10.77 26.09
C TYR A 129 2.87 -9.40 26.68
N ALA A 130 3.72 -8.84 27.54
CA ALA A 130 3.52 -7.50 28.10
C ALA A 130 3.48 -6.43 26.99
N PHE A 131 4.35 -6.53 25.98
CA PHE A 131 4.35 -5.60 24.84
C PHE A 131 3.10 -5.76 23.96
N ILE A 132 2.69 -6.99 23.64
CA ILE A 132 1.45 -7.24 22.90
C ILE A 132 0.26 -6.65 23.65
N ASN A 133 0.15 -6.93 24.97
CA ASN A 133 -0.91 -6.37 25.80
C ASN A 133 -0.87 -4.83 25.87
N PHE A 134 0.34 -4.24 25.88
CA PHE A 134 0.51 -2.79 25.81
C PHE A 134 -0.05 -2.22 24.51
N MET A 135 0.33 -2.79 23.36
CA MET A 135 -0.13 -2.32 22.04
C MET A 135 -1.64 -2.54 21.83
N LEU A 136 -2.24 -3.52 22.52
CA LEU A 136 -3.69 -3.78 22.45
C LEU A 136 -4.54 -2.81 23.30
N LYS A 137 -3.94 -1.95 24.13
CA LYS A 137 -4.69 -0.91 24.84
C LYS A 137 -5.20 0.14 23.83
N PRO A 138 -6.49 0.54 23.89
CA PRO A 138 -7.07 1.47 22.92
C PRO A 138 -6.29 2.79 22.76
N GLU A 139 -5.85 3.40 23.87
CA GLU A 139 -5.10 4.67 23.85
C GLU A 139 -3.75 4.54 23.11
N ASN A 140 -3.05 3.42 23.32
CA ASN A 140 -1.78 3.16 22.64
C ASN A 140 -1.98 2.86 21.15
N ALA A 141 -3.03 2.09 20.82
CA ALA A 141 -3.39 1.80 19.44
C ALA A 141 -3.85 3.06 18.69
N LEU A 142 -4.58 3.96 19.36
CA LEU A 142 -4.99 5.27 18.83
C LEU A 142 -3.76 6.12 18.52
N GLN A 143 -2.88 6.33 19.51
CA GLN A 143 -1.68 7.15 19.32
C GLN A 143 -0.79 6.59 18.20
N ASN A 144 -0.67 5.26 18.08
CA ASN A 144 0.08 4.64 17.01
C ASN A 144 -0.59 4.83 15.63
N ALA A 145 -1.92 4.74 15.55
CA ALA A 145 -2.66 4.97 14.31
C ALA A 145 -2.53 6.42 13.84
N GLU A 146 -2.64 7.39 14.75
CA GLU A 146 -2.45 8.82 14.44
C GLU A 146 -1.01 9.14 13.99
N TYR A 147 -0.02 8.50 14.62
CA TYR A 147 1.38 8.76 14.28
C TYR A 147 1.79 8.14 12.93
N VAL A 148 1.37 6.90 12.65
CA VAL A 148 1.82 6.16 11.45
C VAL A 148 0.85 6.34 10.27
N GLY A 149 -0.42 6.63 10.51
CA GLY A 149 -1.43 6.86 9.48
C GLY A 149 -2.07 5.58 8.90
N TYR A 150 -1.84 4.40 9.50
CA TYR A 150 -2.48 3.15 9.10
C TYR A 150 -3.76 2.86 9.89
N SER A 151 -4.70 2.18 9.25
CA SER A 151 -5.97 1.77 9.84
C SER A 151 -5.79 0.81 11.02
N THR A 152 -6.34 1.17 12.18
CA THR A 152 -6.27 0.34 13.38
C THR A 152 -7.32 -0.78 13.38
N PRO A 153 -6.96 -2.04 13.69
CA PRO A 153 -7.94 -3.12 13.91
C PRO A 153 -8.59 -3.07 15.30
N ASN A 154 -8.14 -2.18 16.18
CA ASN A 154 -8.69 -2.02 17.52
C ASN A 154 -9.97 -1.17 17.48
N LEU A 155 -11.14 -1.82 17.57
CA LEU A 155 -12.43 -1.14 17.42
C LEU A 155 -12.64 0.01 18.43
N PRO A 156 -12.34 -0.14 19.74
CA PRO A 156 -12.39 0.99 20.65
C PRO A 156 -11.47 2.16 20.26
N ALA A 157 -10.25 1.89 19.78
CA ALA A 157 -9.35 2.95 19.28
C ALA A 157 -9.90 3.61 18.02
N LYS A 158 -10.52 2.83 17.13
CA LYS A 158 -11.16 3.35 15.90
C LYS A 158 -12.23 4.38 16.23
N GLU A 159 -13.07 4.15 17.23
CA GLU A 159 -14.13 5.10 17.61
C GLU A 159 -13.58 6.46 18.11
N LEU A 160 -12.37 6.44 18.68
CA LEU A 160 -11.68 7.62 19.23
C LEU A 160 -10.95 8.44 18.15
N LEU A 161 -10.75 7.90 16.94
CA LEU A 161 -10.12 8.64 15.85
C LEU A 161 -10.96 9.86 15.42
N PRO A 162 -10.31 10.90 14.87
CA PRO A 162 -11.01 12.02 14.23
C PRO A 162 -12.02 11.55 13.18
N GLU A 163 -13.16 12.23 13.06
CA GLU A 163 -14.24 11.85 12.14
C GLU A 163 -13.77 11.84 10.68
N GLU A 164 -12.94 12.81 10.29
CA GLU A 164 -12.27 12.87 8.99
C GLU A 164 -11.45 11.61 8.67
N THR A 165 -10.77 11.03 9.66
CA THR A 165 -10.01 9.78 9.48
C THR A 165 -10.90 8.54 9.47
N LYS A 166 -11.98 8.54 10.27
CA LYS A 166 -12.90 7.39 10.36
C LYS A 166 -13.74 7.20 9.11
N GLU A 167 -14.10 8.31 8.46
CA GLU A 167 -14.96 8.35 7.28
C GLU A 167 -14.19 8.37 5.96
N ASP A 168 -12.85 8.53 6.00
CA ASP A 168 -12.03 8.42 4.81
C ASP A 168 -12.14 7.00 4.23
N LYS A 169 -12.51 6.95 2.95
CA LYS A 169 -12.69 5.70 2.18
C LYS A 169 -11.49 5.37 1.31
N ALA A 170 -10.51 6.29 1.22
CA ALA A 170 -9.27 6.08 0.53
C ALA A 170 -8.43 5.01 1.23
#